data_AF-A0A7C6WZ24-F1
#
_entry.id   AF-A0A7C6WZ24-F1
#
_cell.length_a   1.000
_cell.length_b   1.000
_cell.length_c   1.000
_cell.angle_alpha   90.00
_cell.angle_beta   90.00
_cell.angle_gamma   90.00
#
_symmetry.space_group_name_H-M   'P 1'
#
loop_
_entity.id
_entity.type
_entity.pdbx_description
1 polymer ?
#
loop_
_entity_poly.entity_id
_entity_poly.type
_entity_poly.pdbx_seq_one_letter_code
_entity_poly.pdbx_strand_id
1 'polypeptide(L)'
;MSIFEIIGPIMIGPSSSHTAGAVRLGLAARAIIGGQVSRADITLHGSFAETYHGHGTDIALVAGLLGMSPDDERIPNAMQVAQEQGLRVGFHTGDLGDVHPNSAQMELVSPDG
;
A
#
# COMPACT_ATOMS: atom_id res chain seq x y z
N MET A 1 -15.54 -28.40 -12.58
CA MET A 1 -14.62 -27.34 -12.13
C MET A 1 -14.38 -27.55 -10.64
N SER A 2 -13.11 -27.56 -10.23
CA SER A 2 -12.62 -28.11 -8.96
C SER A 2 -13.11 -27.30 -7.75
N ILE A 3 -13.54 -28.02 -6.70
CA ILE A 3 -13.99 -27.49 -5.40
C ILE A 3 -12.85 -26.95 -4.51
N PHE A 4 -11.65 -26.76 -5.07
CA PHE A 4 -10.43 -26.40 -4.33
C PHE A 4 -9.97 -24.94 -4.54
N GLU A 5 -10.74 -24.08 -5.21
CA GLU A 5 -10.42 -22.64 -5.33
C GLU A 5 -10.92 -21.78 -4.14
N ILE A 6 -11.52 -22.39 -3.11
CA ILE A 6 -12.17 -21.67 -1.99
C ILE A 6 -11.40 -21.85 -0.68
N ILE A 7 -10.06 -21.83 -0.67
CA ILE A 7 -9.31 -21.57 0.56
C ILE A 7 -8.11 -20.69 0.22
N GLY A 8 -8.38 -19.40 0.00
CA GLY A 8 -7.36 -18.38 0.20
C GLY A 8 -7.00 -18.27 1.68
N PRO A 9 -5.79 -17.82 2.04
CA PRO A 9 -5.40 -17.63 3.44
C PRO A 9 -6.41 -16.74 4.17
N ILE A 10 -6.63 -17.02 5.46
CA ILE A 10 -7.48 -16.21 6.33
C ILE A 10 -6.83 -14.84 6.46
N MET A 11 -7.31 -13.87 5.68
CA MET A 11 -6.90 -12.48 5.78
C MET A 11 -7.69 -11.80 6.90
N ILE A 12 -6.96 -11.15 7.80
CA ILE A 12 -7.53 -10.39 8.92
C ILE A 12 -8.04 -9.05 8.37
N GLY A 13 -9.35 -8.94 8.11
CA GLY A 13 -10.06 -7.68 7.79
C GLY A 13 -11.03 -7.77 6.58
N PRO A 14 -12.15 -7.01 6.59
CA PRO A 14 -13.30 -7.22 5.69
C PRO A 14 -13.10 -6.77 4.22
N SER A 15 -11.88 -6.53 3.74
CA SER A 15 -11.58 -6.17 2.34
C SER A 15 -10.28 -6.81 1.85
N SER A 16 -10.28 -8.15 1.79
CA SER A 16 -9.11 -8.99 1.51
C SER A 16 -8.43 -8.75 0.15
N SER A 17 -9.16 -8.29 -0.88
CA SER A 17 -8.56 -8.02 -2.21
C SER A 17 -7.94 -6.63 -2.34
N HIS A 18 -8.60 -5.60 -1.79
CA HIS A 18 -8.15 -4.20 -1.91
C HIS A 18 -6.90 -3.96 -1.06
N THR A 19 -6.89 -4.46 0.18
CA THR A 19 -5.72 -4.39 1.06
C THR A 19 -4.55 -5.15 0.46
N ALA A 20 -4.74 -6.39 0.01
CA ALA A 20 -3.67 -7.18 -0.59
C ALA A 20 -3.14 -6.55 -1.90
N GLY A 21 -4.03 -5.98 -2.72
CA GLY A 21 -3.66 -5.24 -3.92
C GLY A 21 -2.81 -4.01 -3.59
N ALA A 22 -3.21 -3.21 -2.61
CA ALA A 22 -2.46 -2.04 -2.15
C ALA A 22 -1.08 -2.43 -1.57
N VAL A 23 -0.99 -3.46 -0.73
CA VAL A 23 0.31 -3.97 -0.24
C VAL A 23 1.22 -4.35 -1.40
N ARG A 24 0.68 -5.05 -2.41
CA ARG A 24 1.45 -5.44 -3.60
C ARG A 24 1.93 -4.24 -4.42
N LEU A 25 1.12 -3.17 -4.52
CA LEU A 25 1.56 -1.92 -5.17
C LEU A 25 2.73 -1.28 -4.42
N GLY A 26 2.68 -1.20 -3.09
CA GLY A 26 3.78 -0.70 -2.28
C GLY A 26 5.05 -1.56 -2.41
N LEU A 27 4.91 -2.89 -2.40
CA LEU A 27 6.03 -3.82 -2.61
C LEU A 27 6.66 -3.65 -3.98
N ALA A 28 5.86 -3.49 -5.03
CA ALA A 28 6.34 -3.25 -6.37
C ALA A 28 7.14 -1.94 -6.44
N ALA A 29 6.62 -0.86 -5.85
CA ALA A 29 7.31 0.42 -5.81
C ALA A 29 8.64 0.35 -5.01
N ARG A 30 8.64 -0.37 -3.88
CA ARG A 30 9.85 -0.65 -3.10
C ARG A 30 10.89 -1.47 -3.89
N ALA A 31 10.44 -2.43 -4.68
CA ALA A 31 11.33 -3.20 -5.54
C ALA A 31 11.95 -2.33 -6.65
N ILE A 32 11.18 -1.39 -7.21
CA ILE A 32 11.66 -0.44 -8.23
C ILE A 32 12.75 0.48 -7.66
N ILE A 33 12.57 1.01 -6.44
CA ILE A 33 13.61 1.84 -5.80
C ILE A 33 14.82 1.02 -5.32
N GLY A 34 14.68 -0.30 -5.22
CA GLY A 34 15.78 -1.23 -4.90
C GLY A 34 16.14 -1.32 -3.43
N GLY A 35 15.35 -0.76 -2.51
CA GLY A 35 15.74 -0.74 -1.10
C GLY A 35 14.76 -0.06 -0.15
N GLN A 36 15.30 0.51 0.92
CA GLN A 36 14.53 1.27 1.89
C GLN A 36 14.02 2.57 1.28
N VAL A 37 12.84 2.99 1.71
CA VAL A 37 12.25 4.28 1.35
C VAL A 37 12.37 5.21 2.56
N SER A 38 12.89 6.42 2.37
CA SER A 38 13.02 7.45 3.41
C SER A 38 11.87 8.46 3.36
N ARG A 39 11.31 8.68 2.17
CA ARG A 39 10.13 9.53 1.94
C ARG A 39 9.25 8.94 0.86
N ALA A 40 7.93 8.98 1.08
CA ALA A 40 6.92 8.61 0.11
C ALA A 40 5.82 9.68 0.07
N ASP A 41 5.64 10.32 -1.09
CA ASP A 41 4.48 11.16 -1.36
C ASP A 41 3.54 10.39 -2.29
N ILE A 42 2.33 10.11 -1.81
CA ILE A 42 1.38 9.20 -2.45
C ILE A 42 0.14 9.98 -2.88
N THR A 43 -0.10 10.04 -4.18
CA THR A 43 -1.32 10.61 -4.76
C THR A 43 -2.29 9.50 -5.13
N LEU A 44 -3.48 9.52 -4.54
CA LEU A 44 -4.53 8.54 -4.75
C LEU A 44 -5.57 9.06 -5.74
N HIS A 45 -6.03 8.18 -6.63
CA HIS A 45 -7.02 8.47 -7.65
C HIS A 45 -8.34 7.73 -7.40
N GLY A 46 -9.43 8.22 -7.98
CA GLY A 46 -10.72 7.52 -8.04
C GLY A 46 -11.18 6.93 -6.71
N SER A 47 -11.54 5.64 -6.73
CA SER A 47 -12.02 4.93 -5.54
C SER A 47 -10.96 4.81 -4.43
N PHE A 48 -9.66 4.87 -4.75
CA PHE A 48 -8.64 5.01 -3.69
C PHE A 48 -8.75 6.37 -3.00
N ALA A 49 -8.89 7.47 -3.75
CA ALA A 49 -9.05 8.80 -3.17
C ALA A 49 -10.31 8.95 -2.30
N GLU A 50 -11.40 8.26 -2.65
CA GLU A 50 -12.66 8.33 -1.91
C GLU A 50 -12.63 7.57 -0.59
N THR A 51 -11.85 6.48 -0.52
CA THR A 51 -11.91 5.53 0.60
C THR A 51 -10.65 5.49 1.46
N TYR A 52 -9.53 6.08 1.04
CA TYR A 52 -8.25 5.83 1.71
C TYR A 52 -8.22 6.15 3.20
N HIS A 53 -8.87 7.24 3.64
CA HIS A 53 -8.82 7.64 5.04
C HIS A 53 -9.67 6.69 5.89
N GLY A 54 -9.00 5.88 6.72
CA GLY A 54 -9.66 4.97 7.67
C GLY A 54 -10.16 3.64 7.08
N HIS A 55 -10.02 3.38 5.77
CA HIS A 55 -10.35 2.08 5.17
C HIS A 55 -9.13 1.22 4.83
N GLY A 56 -7.93 1.64 5.25
CA GLY A 56 -6.73 0.80 5.25
C GLY A 56 -5.96 0.74 3.94
N THR A 57 -6.39 1.43 2.87
CA THR A 57 -5.62 1.55 1.63
C THR A 57 -4.31 2.30 1.87
N ASP A 58 -4.35 3.38 2.65
CA ASP A 58 -3.18 4.13 3.10
C ASP A 58 -2.19 3.26 3.89
N ILE A 59 -2.71 2.55 4.88
CA ILE A 59 -1.97 1.62 5.74
C ILE A 59 -1.35 0.49 4.89
N ALA A 60 -2.10 -0.07 3.95
CA ALA A 60 -1.65 -1.16 3.09
C ALA A 60 -0.54 -0.72 2.11
N LEU A 61 -0.67 0.45 1.49
CA LEU A 61 0.37 1.01 0.63
C LEU A 61 1.67 1.20 1.41
N VAL A 62 1.58 1.77 2.61
CA VAL A 62 2.74 1.98 3.51
C VAL A 62 3.34 0.66 3.96
N ALA A 63 2.52 -0.35 4.30
CA ALA A 63 3.00 -1.69 4.64
C ALA A 63 3.84 -2.30 3.50
N GLY A 64 3.40 -2.15 2.26
CA GLY A 64 4.16 -2.58 1.09
C GLY A 64 5.49 -1.85 0.93
N LEU A 65 5.51 -0.53 1.14
CA LEU A 65 6.74 0.27 1.11
C LEU A 65 7.74 -0.10 2.23
N LEU A 66 7.23 -0.61 3.36
CA LEU A 66 8.03 -1.17 4.45
C LEU A 66 8.50 -2.60 4.18
N GLY A 67 8.08 -3.22 3.09
CA GLY A 67 8.46 -4.59 2.71
C GLY A 67 7.62 -5.69 3.36
N MET A 68 6.44 -5.35 3.89
CA MET A 68 5.51 -6.34 4.46
C MET A 68 4.79 -7.10 3.35
N SER A 69 4.54 -8.39 3.55
CA SER A 69 3.71 -9.20 2.66
C SER A 69 2.22 -8.98 2.93
N PRO A 70 1.30 -9.30 2.00
CA PRO A 70 -0.15 -9.09 2.18
C PRO A 70 -0.79 -9.82 3.37
N ASP A 71 -0.12 -10.84 3.91
CA ASP A 71 -0.51 -11.65 5.07
C ASP A 71 0.25 -11.27 6.35
N ASP A 72 1.07 -10.22 6.32
CA ASP A 72 1.86 -9.77 7.46
C ASP A 72 0.95 -9.18 8.56
N GLU A 73 1.03 -9.75 9.76
CA GLU A 73 0.24 -9.31 10.92
C GLU A 73 0.55 -7.88 11.36
N ARG A 74 1.67 -7.29 10.90
CA ARG A 74 2.07 -5.91 11.21
C ARG A 74 1.34 -4.88 10.36
N ILE A 75 0.61 -5.27 9.31
CA ILE A 75 -0.10 -4.33 8.40
C ILE A 75 -0.91 -3.29 9.20
N PRO A 76 -1.75 -3.63 10.20
CA PRO A 76 -2.52 -2.64 10.95
C PRO A 76 -1.66 -1.57 11.66
N ASN A 77 -0.40 -1.89 11.95
CA ASN A 77 0.55 -1.00 12.63
C ASN A 77 1.54 -0.34 11.66
N ALA A 78 1.36 -0.47 10.33
CA ALA A 78 2.34 -0.02 9.35
C ALA A 78 2.68 1.47 9.47
N MET A 79 1.72 2.33 9.82
CA MET A 79 1.98 3.77 10.04
C MET A 79 2.92 4.02 11.23
N GLN A 80 2.75 3.27 12.33
CA GLN A 80 3.65 3.35 13.48
C GLN A 80 5.04 2.82 13.11
N VAL A 81 5.10 1.67 12.43
CA VAL A 81 6.37 1.07 11.99
C VAL A 81 7.10 2.02 11.01
N ALA A 82 6.39 2.73 10.14
CA ALA A 82 6.96 3.75 9.27
C ALA A 82 7.63 4.87 10.06
N GLN A 83 6.95 5.39 11.09
CA GLN A 83 7.51 6.41 11.98
C GLN A 83 8.76 5.90 12.71
N GLU A 84 8.74 4.68 13.24
CA GLU A 84 9.87 4.05 13.94
C GLU A 84 11.08 3.84 13.01
N GLN A 85 10.85 3.52 11.74
CA GLN A 85 11.90 3.35 10.72
C GLN A 85 12.31 4.66 10.03
N GLY A 86 11.71 5.80 10.42
CA GLY A 86 12.03 7.10 9.84
C GLY A 86 11.48 7.35 8.43
N LEU A 87 10.57 6.50 7.94
CA LEU A 87 9.86 6.70 6.68
C LEU A 87 8.83 7.82 6.84
N ARG A 88 9.01 8.92 6.10
CA ARG A 88 8.05 10.04 6.05
C ARG A 88 7.03 9.78 4.96
N VAL A 89 5.75 9.84 5.30
CA VAL A 89 4.66 9.57 4.34
C VAL A 89 3.74 10.79 4.21
N GLY A 90 3.50 11.22 2.98
CA GLY A 90 2.50 12.22 2.61
C GLY A 90 1.41 11.58 1.74
N PHE A 91 0.16 11.98 1.96
CA PHE A 91 -0.98 11.54 1.16
C PHE A 91 -1.69 12.73 0.52
N HIS A 92 -2.03 12.57 -0.75
CA HIS A 92 -2.78 13.51 -1.56
C HIS A 92 -3.87 12.77 -2.32
N THR A 93 -4.94 13.47 -2.67
CA THR A 93 -5.92 13.00 -3.65
C THR A 93 -5.75 13.78 -4.94
N GLY A 94 -5.96 13.12 -6.09
CA GLY A 94 -5.79 13.74 -7.39
C GLY A 94 -6.47 12.99 -8.51
N ASP A 95 -6.76 13.71 -9.58
CA ASP A 95 -7.16 13.12 -10.85
C ASP A 95 -5.89 12.78 -11.65
N LEU A 96 -5.68 11.50 -11.92
CA LEU A 96 -4.53 10.99 -12.68
C LEU A 96 -4.85 10.80 -14.18
N GLY A 97 -6.04 11.23 -14.62
CA GLY A 97 -6.49 11.15 -16.01
C GLY A 97 -7.09 9.78 -16.36
N ASP A 98 -6.83 9.30 -17.56
CA ASP A 98 -7.39 8.04 -18.08
C ASP A 98 -6.64 6.81 -17.52
N VAL A 99 -6.80 6.59 -16.22
CA VAL A 99 -6.26 5.42 -15.50
C VAL A 99 -7.37 4.70 -14.73
N HIS A 100 -7.06 3.50 -14.23
CA HIS A 100 -8.03 2.74 -13.44
C HIS A 100 -8.36 3.47 -12.13
N PRO A 101 -9.62 3.43 -11.62
CA PRO A 101 -10.00 4.14 -10.39
C PRO A 101 -9.25 3.68 -9.13
N ASN A 102 -8.70 2.46 -9.13
CA ASN A 102 -7.76 1.96 -8.11
C ASN A 102 -6.30 2.20 -8.52
N SER A 103 -5.94 3.44 -8.79
CA SER A 103 -4.57 3.84 -9.14
C SER A 103 -3.97 4.78 -8.10
N ALA A 104 -2.66 4.67 -7.92
CA ALA A 104 -1.87 5.54 -7.06
C ALA A 104 -0.59 5.93 -7.79
N GLN A 105 -0.21 7.19 -7.68
CA GLN A 105 1.10 7.69 -8.06
C GLN A 105 1.95 7.81 -6.79
N MET A 106 3.18 7.34 -6.85
CA MET A 106 4.11 7.36 -5.71
C MET A 106 5.41 8.01 -6.11
N GLU A 107 5.76 9.08 -5.41
CA GLU A 107 7.07 9.72 -5.49
C GLU A 107 7.88 9.27 -4.28
N LEU A 108 8.93 8.48 -4.54
CA LEU A 108 9.71 7.81 -3.51
C LEU A 108 11.15 8.31 -3.51
N VAL A 109 11.72 8.49 -2.32
CA VAL A 109 13.12 8.87 -2.12
C VAL A 109 13.80 7.81 -1.27
N SER A 110 15.03 7.44 -1.66
CA SER A 110 15.86 6.51 -0.90
C SER A 110 16.55 7.25 0.26
N PRO A 111 17.11 6.56 1.26
CA PRO A 111 17.97 7.21 2.25
C PRO A 111 19.19 7.93 1.64
N ASP A 112 19.65 7.48 0.47
CA ASP A 112 20.88 7.96 -0.19
C ASP A 112 20.64 9.15 -1.14
N GLY A 113 19.39 9.62 -1.27
CA GLY A 113 18.96 10.63 -2.24
C GLY A 113 18.50 10.03 -3.55
#